data_AF-A0A448MQP6-F1
#
_entry.id   AF-A0A448MQP6-F1
#
_cell.length_a   1.000
_cell.length_b   1.000
_cell.length_c   1.000
_cell.angle_alpha   90.00
_cell.angle_beta   90.00
_cell.angle_gamma   90.00
#
_symmetry.space_group_name_H-M   'P 1'
#
loop_
_entity.id
_entity.type
_entity.pdbx_description
1 polymer ?
#
loop_
_entity_poly.entity_id
_entity_poly.type
_entity_poly.pdbx_seq_one_letter_code
_entity_poly.pdbx_strand_id
1 'polypeptide(L)'
;MYHDTSEIFTGDLPTPIKYFNPEITQAYKQIESAAELHLISLLPQELQEDFASYLDSETFSDEEKHLVKQADLICAYIKAQFELDNGNQEFKTAKTRLEALMQQWHSKEMDYFLQVFMPSFGRSLDEIAL
;
A
#
# COMPACT_ATOMS: atom_id res chain seq x y z
N MET A 1 6.60 1.47 -6.75
CA MET A 1 7.76 2.02 -6.00
C MET A 1 7.41 3.35 -5.35
N TYR A 2 6.91 4.34 -6.12
CA TYR A 2 6.71 5.71 -5.62
C TYR A 2 5.39 5.98 -4.88
N HIS A 3 4.54 4.97 -4.65
CA HIS A 3 3.17 5.18 -4.17
C HIS A 3 3.03 5.86 -2.79
N ASP A 4 4.06 5.79 -1.94
CA ASP A 4 4.07 6.43 -0.61
C ASP A 4 5.02 7.65 -0.57
N THR A 5 5.52 8.13 -1.71
CA THR A 5 6.56 9.18 -1.70
C THR A 5 6.03 10.51 -1.17
N SER A 6 4.73 10.78 -1.34
CA SER A 6 4.06 11.95 -0.80
C SER A 6 4.07 11.98 0.74
N GLU A 7 4.24 10.82 1.40
CA GLU A 7 4.31 10.70 2.85
C GLU A 7 5.55 11.37 3.47
N ILE A 8 6.54 11.75 2.66
CA ILE A 8 7.65 12.60 3.12
C ILE A 8 7.17 13.95 3.66
N PHE A 9 6.05 14.47 3.13
CA PHE A 9 5.46 15.74 3.54
C PHE A 9 4.31 15.56 4.52
N THR A 10 3.47 14.56 4.29
CA THR A 10 2.22 14.37 5.05
C THR A 10 2.43 13.54 6.32
N GLY A 11 3.49 12.73 6.36
CA GLY A 11 3.69 11.67 7.34
C GLY A 11 2.77 10.47 7.09
N ASP A 12 3.19 9.28 7.54
CA ASP A 12 2.30 8.12 7.54
C ASP A 12 1.13 8.38 8.50
N LEU A 13 -0.08 8.19 7.97
CA LEU A 13 -1.32 8.40 8.69
C LEU A 13 -2.05 7.07 8.82
N PRO A 14 -2.34 6.64 10.05
CA PRO A 14 -3.05 5.39 10.27
C PRO A 14 -4.36 5.32 9.48
N THR A 15 -4.59 4.18 8.82
CA THR A 15 -5.82 3.90 8.05
C THR A 15 -7.12 4.28 8.76
N PRO A 16 -7.31 4.04 10.08
CA PRO A 16 -8.54 4.45 10.78
C PRO A 16 -8.79 5.96 10.74
N ILE A 17 -7.72 6.77 10.73
CA ILE A 17 -7.80 8.23 10.69
C ILE A 17 -8.10 8.69 9.26
N LYS A 18 -7.41 8.14 8.26
CA LYS A 18 -7.63 8.46 6.82
C LYS A 18 -9.11 8.27 6.43
N TYR A 19 -9.79 7.26 6.99
CA TYR A 19 -11.18 6.92 6.66
C TYR A 19 -12.20 7.21 7.78
N PHE A 20 -11.89 8.10 8.72
CA PHE A 20 -12.78 8.38 9.86
C PHE A 20 -14.15 8.92 9.43
N ASN A 21 -14.17 9.84 8.45
CA ASN A 21 -15.38 10.33 7.82
C ASN A 21 -15.09 10.82 6.38
N PRO A 22 -16.13 11.08 5.55
CA PRO A 22 -15.94 11.51 4.16
C PRO A 22 -15.21 12.85 4.02
N GLU A 23 -15.42 13.80 4.93
CA GLU A 23 -14.79 15.13 4.90
C GLU A 23 -13.28 15.02 5.12
N ILE A 24 -12.88 14.25 6.13
CA ILE A 24 -11.48 13.95 6.44
C ILE A 24 -10.83 13.19 5.30
N THR A 25 -11.53 12.18 4.75
CA THR A 25 -11.04 11.42 3.59
C THR A 25 -10.76 12.34 2.40
N GLN A 26 -11.68 13.26 2.11
CA GLN A 26 -11.53 14.21 1.01
C GLN A 26 -10.40 15.22 1.27
N ALA A 27 -10.29 15.73 2.49
CA ALA A 27 -9.22 16.63 2.88
C ALA A 27 -7.85 15.95 2.74
N TYR A 28 -7.73 14.68 3.14
CA TYR A 28 -6.49 13.94 2.98
C TYR A 28 -6.11 13.73 1.51
N LYS A 29 -7.06 13.36 0.65
CA LYS A 29 -6.80 13.25 -0.79
C LYS A 29 -6.27 14.55 -1.39
N GLN A 30 -6.81 15.69 -0.96
CA GLN A 30 -6.33 17.00 -1.40
C GLN A 30 -4.91 17.29 -0.91
N ILE A 31 -4.60 16.90 0.33
CA ILE A 31 -3.25 17.05 0.90
C ILE A 31 -2.24 16.16 0.17
N GLU A 32 -2.57 14.88 -0.07
CA GLU A 32 -1.71 13.94 -0.82
C GLU A 32 -1.46 14.43 -2.24
N SER A 33 -2.49 14.84 -2.99
CA SER A 33 -2.34 15.39 -4.34
C SER A 33 -1.48 16.66 -4.35
N ALA A 34 -1.65 17.57 -3.38
CA ALA A 34 -0.80 18.75 -3.27
C ALA A 34 0.66 18.39 -2.96
N ALA A 35 0.90 17.36 -2.13
CA ALA A 35 2.22 16.86 -1.81
C ALA A 35 2.91 16.20 -3.03
N GLU A 36 2.17 15.43 -3.83
CA GLU A 36 2.63 14.84 -5.09
C GLU A 36 3.08 15.92 -6.09
N LEU A 37 2.24 16.93 -6.33
CA LEU A 37 2.57 18.04 -7.23
C LEU A 37 3.74 18.88 -6.70
N HIS A 38 3.82 19.07 -5.38
CA HIS A 38 4.94 19.75 -4.77
C HIS A 38 6.24 18.97 -5.00
N LEU A 39 6.22 17.65 -4.81
CA LEU A 39 7.38 16.77 -5.05
C LEU A 39 7.88 16.88 -6.50
N ILE A 40 6.97 16.87 -7.47
CA ILE A 40 7.29 17.06 -8.89
C ILE A 40 7.93 18.44 -9.10
N SER A 41 7.39 19.49 -8.49
CA SER A 41 7.91 20.85 -8.63
C SER A 41 9.35 21.04 -8.11
N LEU A 42 9.81 20.16 -7.22
CA LEU A 42 11.17 20.17 -6.69
C LEU A 42 12.21 19.56 -7.64
N LEU A 43 11.77 18.84 -8.68
CA LEU A 43 12.65 18.29 -9.70
C LEU A 43 13.11 19.38 -10.67
N PRO A 44 14.32 19.24 -11.25
CA PRO A 44 14.74 20.04 -12.41
C PRO A 44 13.68 20.00 -13.51
N GLN A 45 13.44 21.14 -14.16
CA GLN A 45 12.34 21.30 -15.15
C GLN A 45 12.35 20.21 -16.23
N GLU A 46 13.53 19.81 -16.69
CA GLU A 46 13.74 18.75 -17.69
C GLU A 46 13.33 17.34 -17.25
N LEU A 47 13.18 17.09 -15.94
CA LEU A 47 12.78 15.80 -15.36
C LEU A 47 11.32 15.77 -14.91
N GLN A 48 10.64 16.91 -14.83
CA GLN A 48 9.29 16.97 -14.26
C GLN A 48 8.29 16.15 -15.06
N GLU A 49 8.34 16.23 -16.39
CA GLU A 49 7.45 15.48 -17.29
C GLU A 49 7.71 13.97 -17.18
N ASP A 50 8.98 13.55 -17.20
CA ASP A 50 9.36 12.14 -17.09
C ASP A 50 8.89 11.52 -15.77
N PHE A 51 8.94 12.28 -14.67
CA PHE A 51 8.56 11.80 -13.34
C PHE A 51 7.08 11.94 -13.01
N ALA A 52 6.33 12.81 -13.70
CA ALA A 52 4.91 13.03 -13.43
C ALA A 52 4.12 11.72 -13.51
N SER A 53 4.41 10.88 -14.51
CA SER A 53 3.75 9.57 -14.70
C SER A 53 3.99 8.55 -13.60
N TYR A 54 4.88 8.82 -12.64
CA TYR A 54 5.17 7.96 -11.49
C TYR A 54 4.78 8.58 -10.14
N LEU A 55 4.59 9.90 -10.10
CA LEU A 55 4.37 10.68 -8.87
C LEU A 55 2.97 11.28 -8.78
N ASP A 56 2.34 11.59 -9.92
CA ASP A 56 0.98 12.12 -9.97
C ASP A 56 -0.01 10.97 -10.06
N SER A 57 -0.69 10.70 -8.95
CA SER A 57 -1.65 9.61 -8.84
C SER A 57 -2.86 9.76 -9.76
N GLU A 58 -3.16 10.96 -10.26
CA GLU A 58 -4.24 11.18 -11.23
C GLU A 58 -3.90 10.63 -12.63
N THR A 59 -2.62 10.42 -12.93
CA THR A 59 -2.17 9.88 -14.22
C THR A 59 -2.26 8.37 -14.32
N PHE A 60 -2.40 7.66 -13.19
CA PHE A 60 -2.45 6.20 -13.18
C PHE A 60 -3.83 5.71 -13.64
N SER A 61 -3.83 4.65 -14.45
CA SER A 61 -5.05 3.94 -14.82
C SER A 61 -5.72 3.29 -13.62
N ASP A 62 -7.02 3.03 -13.73
CA ASP A 62 -7.77 2.30 -12.68
C ASP A 62 -7.17 0.91 -12.41
N GLU A 63 -6.63 0.25 -13.44
CA GLU A 63 -5.97 -1.04 -13.33
C GLU A 63 -4.68 -0.95 -12.51
N GLU A 64 -3.82 0.04 -12.80
CA GLU A 64 -2.59 0.27 -12.03
C GLU A 64 -2.90 0.63 -10.58
N LYS A 65 -3.87 1.53 -10.35
CA LYS A 65 -4.33 1.87 -8.99
C LYS A 65 -4.81 0.63 -8.24
N HIS A 66 -5.57 -0.23 -8.93
CA HIS A 66 -6.10 -1.46 -8.35
C HIS A 66 -4.98 -2.45 -8.00
N LEU A 67 -4.03 -2.68 -8.91
CA LEU A 67 -2.89 -3.59 -8.70
C LEU A 67 -1.97 -3.10 -7.57
N VAL A 68 -1.62 -1.82 -7.56
CA VAL A 68 -0.79 -1.23 -6.49
C VAL A 68 -1.53 -1.35 -5.15
N LYS A 69 -2.85 -1.12 -5.13
CA LYS A 69 -3.61 -1.25 -3.88
C LYS A 69 -3.65 -2.68 -3.36
N GLN A 70 -3.78 -3.67 -4.25
CA GLN A 70 -3.69 -5.07 -3.85
C GLN A 70 -2.31 -5.42 -3.30
N ALA A 71 -1.24 -4.96 -3.96
CA ALA A 71 0.12 -5.21 -3.50
C ALA A 71 0.37 -4.60 -2.10
N ASP A 72 -0.08 -3.38 -1.86
CA ASP A 72 -0.07 -2.71 -0.55
C ASP A 72 -0.79 -3.56 0.53
N LEU A 73 -2.01 -4.01 0.24
CA LEU A 73 -2.79 -4.86 1.16
C LEU A 73 -2.08 -6.18 1.47
N ILE A 74 -1.49 -6.83 0.47
CA ILE A 74 -0.72 -8.07 0.64
C ILE A 74 0.50 -7.83 1.54
N CYS A 75 1.26 -6.76 1.29
CA CYS A 75 2.41 -6.38 2.12
C CYS A 75 2.01 -6.13 3.58
N ALA A 76 0.92 -5.38 3.80
CA ALA A 76 0.39 -5.12 5.14
C ALA A 76 -0.07 -6.43 5.83
N TYR A 77 -0.69 -7.35 5.08
CA TYR A 77 -1.10 -8.66 5.59
C TYR A 77 0.11 -9.53 5.99
N ILE A 78 1.14 -9.62 5.14
CA ILE A 78 2.39 -10.33 5.45
C ILE A 78 3.03 -9.76 6.72
N LYS A 79 3.09 -8.43 6.85
CA LYS A 79 3.63 -7.77 8.04
C LYS A 79 2.83 -8.15 9.29
N ALA A 80 1.50 -8.11 9.21
CA ALA A 80 0.64 -8.46 10.34
C ALA A 80 0.77 -9.94 10.73
N GLN A 81 0.87 -10.84 9.75
CA GLN A 81 1.11 -12.26 9.99
C GLN A 81 2.46 -12.50 10.66
N PHE A 82 3.53 -11.88 10.16
CA PHE A 82 4.87 -11.97 10.73
C PHE A 82 4.92 -11.48 12.19
N GLU A 83 4.29 -10.35 12.51
CA GLU A 83 4.21 -9.83 13.88
C GLU A 83 3.48 -10.81 14.82
N LEU A 84 2.40 -11.43 14.35
CA LEU A 84 1.66 -12.44 15.11
C LEU A 84 2.48 -13.70 15.39
N ASP A 85 3.23 -14.17 14.39
CA ASP A 85 4.11 -15.33 14.49
C ASP A 85 5.26 -15.08 15.47
N ASN A 86 5.70 -13.82 15.60
CA ASN A 86 6.67 -13.38 16.60
C ASN A 86 6.06 -13.01 17.96
N GLY A 87 4.77 -13.30 18.16
CA GLY A 87 4.08 -13.15 19.45
C GLY A 87 3.41 -11.80 19.69
N ASN A 88 3.48 -10.85 18.76
CA ASN A 88 2.85 -9.55 18.90
C ASN A 88 1.33 -9.62 18.62
N GLN A 89 0.55 -9.76 19.68
CA GLN A 89 -0.90 -9.95 19.59
C GLN A 89 -1.69 -8.68 19.23
N GLU A 90 -1.06 -7.50 19.23
CA GLU A 90 -1.71 -6.23 18.85
C GLU A 90 -2.17 -6.26 17.39
N PHE A 91 -1.50 -7.06 16.54
CA PHE A 91 -1.81 -7.20 15.12
C PHE A 91 -3.02 -8.08 14.81
N LYS A 92 -3.66 -8.72 15.81
CA LYS A 92 -4.85 -9.57 15.58
C LYS A 92 -5.98 -8.82 14.89
N THR A 93 -6.34 -7.66 15.44
CA THR A 93 -7.43 -6.82 14.90
C THR A 93 -7.06 -6.26 13.53
N ALA A 94 -5.79 -5.88 13.34
CA ALA A 94 -5.29 -5.39 12.05
C ALA A 94 -5.39 -6.47 10.97
N LYS A 95 -4.98 -7.71 11.27
CA LYS A 95 -5.08 -8.86 10.36
C LYS A 95 -6.52 -9.12 9.93
N THR A 96 -7.47 -9.20 10.86
CA THR A 96 -8.89 -9.44 10.52
C THR A 96 -9.45 -8.33 9.62
N ARG A 97 -9.07 -7.08 9.86
CA ARG A 97 -9.48 -5.96 8.99
C ARG A 97 -8.86 -6.08 7.60
N LEU A 98 -7.58 -6.43 7.51
CA LEU A 98 -6.88 -6.62 6.24
C LEU A 98 -7.50 -7.77 5.43
N GLU A 99 -7.85 -8.89 6.07
CA GLU A 99 -8.55 -10.00 5.42
C GLU A 99 -9.88 -9.56 4.82
N ALA A 100 -10.67 -8.76 5.54
CA ALA A 100 -11.92 -8.20 5.01
C ALA A 100 -11.69 -7.26 3.82
N LEU A 101 -10.65 -6.41 3.87
CA LEU A 101 -10.29 -5.53 2.76
C LEU A 101 -9.79 -6.32 1.55
N MET A 102 -8.97 -7.34 1.75
CA MET A 102 -8.48 -8.21 0.67
C MET A 102 -9.62 -8.96 -0.02
N GLN A 103 -10.67 -9.35 0.70
CA GLN A 103 -11.89 -9.92 0.08
C GLN A 103 -12.66 -8.89 -0.75
N GLN A 104 -12.67 -7.61 -0.37
CA GLN A 104 -13.30 -6.55 -1.16
C GLN A 104 -12.50 -6.21 -2.42
N TRP A 105 -11.17 -6.26 -2.33
CA TRP A 105 -10.22 -5.97 -3.41
C TRP A 105 -9.72 -7.25 -4.08
N HIS A 106 -10.53 -8.30 -4.03
CA HIS A 106 -10.19 -9.64 -4.52
C HIS A 106 -9.91 -9.65 -6.02
N SER A 107 -8.94 -10.49 -6.41
CA SER A 107 -8.60 -10.76 -7.80
C SER A 107 -8.00 -12.16 -7.95
N LYS A 108 -7.93 -12.66 -9.19
CA LYS A 108 -7.32 -13.97 -9.47
C LYS A 108 -5.81 -13.95 -9.22
N GLU A 109 -5.20 -12.80 -9.45
CA GLU A 109 -3.79 -12.53 -9.27
C GLU A 109 -3.43 -12.55 -7.78
N MET A 110 -4.28 -11.95 -6.94
CA MET A 110 -4.16 -12.01 -5.48
C MET A 110 -4.30 -13.45 -4.98
N ASP A 111 -5.32 -14.19 -5.44
CA ASP A 111 -5.50 -15.60 -5.06
C ASP A 111 -4.27 -16.44 -5.41
N TYR A 112 -3.75 -16.27 -6.63
CA TYR A 112 -2.56 -16.96 -7.06
C TYR A 112 -1.37 -16.63 -6.16
N PHE A 113 -1.18 -15.34 -5.85
CA PHE A 113 -0.09 -14.92 -4.98
C PHE A 113 -0.21 -15.54 -3.58
N LEU A 114 -1.41 -15.50 -3.00
CA LEU A 114 -1.70 -16.07 -1.69
C LEU A 114 -1.54 -17.59 -1.67
N GLN A 115 -1.91 -18.29 -2.74
CA GLN A 115 -1.78 -19.73 -2.80
C GLN A 115 -0.33 -20.18 -3.01
N VAL A 116 0.42 -19.47 -3.86
CA VAL A 116 1.75 -19.90 -4.32
C VAL A 116 2.88 -19.38 -3.43
N PHE A 117 2.81 -18.12 -3.00
CA PHE A 117 3.93 -17.48 -2.30
C PHE A 117 3.73 -17.43 -0.79
N MET A 118 2.51 -17.18 -0.29
CA MET A 118 2.28 -17.05 1.17
C MET A 118 2.77 -18.24 2.02
N PRO A 119 2.66 -19.51 1.59
CA PRO A 119 3.16 -20.64 2.39
C PRO A 119 4.68 -20.60 2.66
N SER A 120 5.43 -19.84 1.87
CA SER A 120 6.88 -19.65 2.02
C SER A 120 7.23 -18.47 2.93
N PHE A 121 6.30 -17.55 3.19
CA PHE A 121 6.55 -16.45 4.13
C PHE A 121 6.58 -17.00 5.56
N GLY A 122 7.64 -16.65 6.30
CA GLY A 122 7.91 -17.16 7.65
C GLY A 122 8.79 -18.40 7.70
N ARG A 123 9.14 -18.98 6.55
CA ARG A 123 10.16 -20.03 6.45
C ARG A 123 11.56 -19.42 6.30
N SER A 124 12.54 -20.09 6.87
CA SER A 124 13.95 -19.83 6.60
C SER A 124 14.32 -20.19 5.15
N LEU A 125 15.43 -19.65 4.65
CA LEU A 125 15.92 -19.96 3.30
C LEU A 125 16.14 -21.47 3.11
N ASP A 126 16.58 -22.17 4.15
CA ASP A 126 16.79 -23.62 4.13
C ASP A 126 15.46 -24.39 4.02
N GLU A 127 14.37 -23.86 4.59
CA GLU A 127 13.01 -24.44 4.54
C GLU A 127 12.25 -24.13 3.24
N ILE A 128 12.74 -23.18 2.44
CA ILE A 128 12.18 -22.82 1.12
C ILE A 128 12.84 -23.62 0.00
N ALA A 129 14.09 -24.07 0.19
CA ALA A 129 14.87 -24.80 -0.81
C ALA A 129 14.57 -26.31 -0.90
N LEU A 130 13.62 -26.81 -0.09
CA LEU A 130 13.18 -28.21 -0.03
C LEU A 130 11.79 -28.40 -0.65
#